data_AF-A0A392RWA2-F1
#
_entry.id   AF-A0A392RWA2-F1
#
_cell.length_a   1.000
_cell.length_b   1.000
_cell.length_c   1.000
_cell.angle_alpha   90.00
_cell.angle_beta   90.00
_cell.angle_gamma   90.00
#
_symmetry.space_group_name_H-M   'P 1'
#
loop_
_entity.id
_entity.type
_entity.pdbx_description
1 polymer ?
#
loop_
_entity_poly.entity_id
_entity_poly.type
_entity_poly.pdbx_seq_one_letter_code
_entity_poly.pdbx_strand_id
1 'polypeptide(L)'
;MIKTRKPDLKVPVDGVENCKSKCLEKCPPCQAYSYAPVPLTQRTLNPSTCWIWTHNLTTLKENYTDGDDYRRLFVLVDKSDI
;
A
#
# COMPACT_ATOMS: atom_id res chain seq x y z
N MET A 1 12.77 -4.60 1.52
CA MET A 1 11.36 -5.06 1.48
C MET A 1 10.73 -4.99 2.86
N ILE A 2 9.49 -4.55 2.98
CA ILE A 2 8.71 -4.73 4.21
C ILE A 2 7.77 -5.91 3.98
N LYS A 3 7.97 -7.00 4.73
CA LYS A 3 7.05 -8.14 4.71
C LYS A 3 5.87 -7.81 5.62
N THR A 4 4.68 -7.80 5.05
CA THR A 4 3.41 -7.64 5.75
C THR A 4 2.58 -8.92 5.60
N ARG A 5 1.46 -9.00 6.34
CA ARG A 5 0.41 -9.97 6.02
C ARG A 5 -0.18 -9.69 4.63
N LYS A 6 -0.93 -10.64 4.06
CA LYS A 6 -1.62 -10.39 2.79
C LYS A 6 -2.52 -9.14 2.92
N PRO A 7 -2.55 -8.24 1.91
CA PRO A 7 -3.47 -7.12 1.93
C PRO A 7 -4.91 -7.63 1.95
N ASP A 8 -5.75 -6.93 2.71
CA ASP A 8 -7.18 -7.26 2.79
C ASP A 8 -7.86 -6.92 1.47
N LEU A 9 -7.40 -5.86 0.78
CA LEU A 9 -7.96 -5.38 -0.47
C LEU A 9 -6.88 -4.97 -1.47
N LYS A 10 -7.15 -5.21 -2.75
CA LYS A 10 -6.38 -4.75 -3.89
C LYS A 10 -7.29 -3.99 -4.83
N VAL A 11 -7.05 -2.70 -5.01
CA VAL A 11 -7.89 -1.85 -5.86
C VAL A 11 -7.07 -1.18 -6.96
N PRO A 12 -7.56 -1.15 -8.20
CA PRO A 12 -6.88 -0.42 -9.26
C PRO A 12 -6.93 1.08 -8.97
N VAL A 13 -5.79 1.76 -9.10
CA VAL A 13 -5.68 3.21 -8.91
C VAL A 13 -4.67 3.81 -9.88
N ASP A 14 -4.88 5.07 -10.26
CA ASP A 14 -3.99 5.78 -11.19
C ASP A 14 -2.83 6.52 -10.49
N GLY A 15 -2.65 6.35 -9.18
CA GLY A 15 -1.54 6.97 -8.46
C GLY A 15 -1.54 6.71 -6.96
N VAL A 16 -0.46 7.17 -6.31
CA VAL A 16 -0.26 7.05 -4.85
C VAL A 16 -1.30 7.87 -4.09
N GLU A 17 -1.62 9.09 -4.53
CA GLU A 17 -2.62 9.94 -3.88
C GLU A 17 -4.01 9.30 -3.90
N ASN A 18 -4.41 8.69 -5.03
CA ASN A 18 -5.68 7.97 -5.10
C ASN A 18 -5.69 6.76 -4.15
N CYS A 19 -4.56 6.09 -3.97
CA CYS A 19 -4.42 5.00 -3.00
C CYS A 19 -4.59 5.51 -1.55
N LYS A 20 -3.99 6.66 -1.22
CA LYS A 20 -4.16 7.34 0.07
C LYS A 20 -5.61 7.73 0.32
N SER A 21 -6.27 8.38 -0.64
CA SER A 21 -7.69 8.75 -0.51
C SER A 21 -8.57 7.52 -0.32
N LYS A 22 -8.34 6.43 -1.07
CA LYS A 22 -9.09 5.17 -0.91
C LYS A 22 -8.89 4.50 0.45
N CYS A 23 -7.73 4.67 1.06
CA CYS A 23 -7.49 4.22 2.42
C CYS A 23 -8.28 5.06 3.45
N LEU A 24 -8.28 6.39 3.30
CA LEU A 24 -8.92 7.33 4.21
C LEU A 24 -10.45 7.36 4.10
N GLU A 25 -10.99 7.13 2.90
CA GLU A 25 -12.44 7.07 2.64
C GLU A 25 -13.13 5.86 3.30
N LYS A 26 -12.36 4.88 3.79
CA LYS A 26 -12.93 3.71 4.47
C LYS A 26 -13.37 4.08 5.88
N CYS A 27 -14.40 3.38 6.36
CA CYS A 27 -14.87 3.45 7.73
C CYS A 27 -14.84 2.04 8.35
N PRO A 28 -13.92 1.74 9.29
CA PRO A 28 -12.83 2.61 9.74
C PRO A 28 -11.77 2.87 8.65
N PRO A 29 -10.96 3.93 8.76
CA PRO A 29 -9.82 4.15 7.87
C PRO A 29 -8.89 2.94 7.85
N CYS A 30 -8.17 2.76 6.75
CA CYS A 30 -7.23 1.64 6.67
C CYS A 30 -6.04 1.84 7.62
N GLN A 31 -5.42 0.76 8.09
CA GLN A 31 -4.22 0.82 8.92
C GLN A 31 -2.98 1.17 8.10
N ALA A 32 -2.91 0.67 6.86
CA ALA A 32 -1.79 0.91 5.97
C ALA A 32 -2.18 0.72 4.50
N TYR A 33 -1.41 1.35 3.62
CA TYR A 33 -1.52 1.15 2.18
C TYR A 33 -0.14 1.10 1.50
N SER A 34 -0.10 0.50 0.31
CA SER A 34 1.07 0.47 -0.55
C SER A 34 0.65 0.59 -2.01
N TYR A 35 1.34 1.45 -2.76
CA TYR A 35 1.12 1.62 -4.18
C TYR A 35 2.08 0.73 -4.97
N ALA A 36 1.53 -0.17 -5.78
CA ALA A 36 2.26 -1.02 -6.69
C ALA A 36 2.13 -0.45 -8.13
N PRO A 37 3.10 0.35 -8.59
CA PRO A 37 3.11 0.83 -9.96
C PRO A 37 3.35 -0.34 -10.92
N VAL A 38 2.62 -0.37 -12.03
CA VAL A 38 3.04 -1.13 -13.21
C VAL A 38 4.00 -0.31 -14.06
N PRO A 39 4.89 -0.96 -14.83
CA PRO A 39 5.74 -0.27 -15.81
C PRO A 39 4.92 0.63 -16.74
N LEU A 40 5.46 1.80 -17.09
CA LEU A 40 4.80 2.78 -17.97
C LEU A 40 4.36 2.16 -19.30
N THR A 41 5.13 1.19 -19.81
CA THR A 41 4.86 0.45 -21.05
C THR A 41 3.61 -0.44 -20.96
N GLN A 42 3.12 -0.75 -19.76
CA GLN A 42 1.98 -1.65 -19.51
C GLN A 42 0.78 -0.96 -18.88
N ARG A 43 0.89 0.34 -18.54
CA ARG A 43 -0.14 1.09 -17.80
C ARG A 43 -1.48 1.19 -18.53
N THR A 44 -1.47 1.13 -19.86
CA THR A 44 -2.68 1.15 -20.71
C THR A 44 -3.45 -0.17 -20.68
N LEU A 45 -2.77 -1.29 -20.39
CA LEU A 45 -3.35 -2.64 -20.39
C LEU A 45 -3.65 -3.14 -18.97
N ASN A 46 -2.85 -2.70 -17.99
CA ASN A 46 -3.00 -3.07 -16.59
C ASN A 46 -2.96 -1.81 -15.72
N PRO A 47 -3.97 -1.52 -14.89
CA PRO A 47 -3.90 -0.41 -13.95
C PRO A 47 -2.92 -0.72 -12.82
N SER A 48 -2.28 0.32 -12.29
CA SER A 48 -1.49 0.19 -11.06
C SER A 48 -2.41 -0.24 -9.91
N THR A 49 -1.86 -0.99 -8.96
CA THR A 49 -2.67 -1.58 -7.89
C THR A 49 -2.33 -0.95 -6.54
N CYS A 50 -3.34 -0.50 -5.83
CA CYS A 50 -3.27 -0.09 -4.43
C CYS A 50 -3.56 -1.29 -3.53
N TRP A 51 -2.65 -1.59 -2.61
CA TRP A 51 -2.81 -2.63 -1.62
C TRP A 51 -3.19 -1.98 -0.29
N ILE A 52 -4.27 -2.45 0.32
CA ILE A 52 -4.86 -1.85 1.52
C ILE A 52 -4.96 -2.90 2.61
N TRP A 53 -4.57 -2.50 3.82
CA TRP A 53 -4.74 -3.27 5.05
C TRP A 53 -5.67 -2.51 5.98
N THR A 54 -6.79 -3.13 6.37
CA THR A 54 -7.78 -2.54 7.30
C THR A 54 -7.60 -3.03 8.73
N HIS A 55 -6.86 -4.13 8.93
CA HIS A 55 -6.52 -4.64 10.27
C HIS A 55 -5.04 -4.44 10.60
N ASN A 56 -4.72 -4.53 11.88
CA ASN A 56 -3.38 -4.37 12.43
C ASN A 56 -2.33 -5.23 11.70
N LEU A 57 -1.18 -4.62 11.45
CA LEU A 57 -0.03 -5.27 10.83
C LEU A 57 0.89 -5.86 11.91
N THR A 58 0.49 -6.99 12.49
CA THR A 58 1.24 -7.64 13.58
C THR A 58 2.54 -8.31 13.14
N THR A 59 2.78 -8.46 11.83
CA THR A 59 3.92 -9.21 11.28
C THR A 59 4.83 -8.36 10.40
N LEU A 60 4.99 -7.08 10.73
CA LEU A 60 5.95 -6.19 10.06
C LEU A 60 7.37 -6.72 10.24
N LYS A 61 7.99 -7.17 9.16
CA LYS A 61 9.41 -7.56 9.14
C LYS A 61 10.12 -6.81 8.03
N GLU A 62 11.11 -6.01 8.37
CA GLU A 62 12.03 -5.46 7.39
C GLU A 62 12.97 -6.55 6.90
N ASN A 63 12.99 -6.79 5.59
CA ASN A 63 13.91 -7.71 4.93
C ASN A 63 14.61 -6.97 3.80
N TYR A 64 15.90 -6.69 3.96
CA TYR A 64 16.72 -6.08 2.91
C TYR A 64 17.15 -7.16 1.92
N THR A 65 16.29 -7.46 0.94
CA THR A 65 16.73 -8.22 -0.24
C THR A 65 17.01 -7.25 -1.38
N ASP A 66 18.18 -7.41 -1.97
CA ASP A 66 18.68 -6.65 -3.11
C ASP A 66 17.91 -7.09 -4.36
N GLY A 67 16.84 -6.38 -4.71
CA GLY A 67 16.02 -6.72 -5.88
C GLY A 67 14.67 -5.98 -5.93
N ASP A 68 14.34 -5.56 -7.16
CA ASP A 68 13.17 -4.93 -7.81
C ASP A 68 11.81 -4.69 -7.11
N ASP A 69 11.60 -5.07 -5.85
CA ASP A 69 10.36 -4.82 -5.12
C ASP A 69 10.55 -3.75 -4.02
N TYR A 70 10.86 -2.53 -4.45
CA TYR A 70 11.01 -1.31 -3.64
C TYR A 70 9.65 -0.72 -3.17
N ARG A 71 8.67 -1.57 -2.84
CA ARG A 71 7.35 -1.08 -2.41
C ARG A 71 7.46 -0.39 -1.05
N ARG A 72 7.09 0.89 -1.03
CA ARG A 72 6.93 1.66 0.21
C ARG A 72 5.61 1.26 0.88
N LEU A 73 5.64 1.12 2.20
CA LEU A 73 4.46 0.95 3.01
C LEU A 73 4.17 2.27 3.73
N PHE A 74 2.94 2.76 3.61
CA PHE A 74 2.47 3.93 4.33
C PHE A 74 1.54 3.47 5.44
N VAL A 75 1.87 3.80 6.69
CA VAL A 75 1.07 3.44 7.87
C VAL A 75 0.32 4.68 8.33
N LEU A 76 -0.95 4.51 8.65
CA LEU A 76 -1.74 5.58 9.26
C LEU A 76 -1.44 5.55 10.77
N VAL A 77 -1.01 6.70 11.28
CA VAL A 77 -0.70 6.94 12.69
C VAL A 77 -1.52 8.12 13.18
N ASP A 78 -1.75 8.19 14.49
CA ASP A 78 -2.40 9.38 15.04
C ASP A 78 -1.45 10.57 14.91
N LYS A 79 -2.01 11.78 14.81
CA LYS A 79 -1.19 12.99 14.75
C LYS A 79 -0.36 13.19 16.03
N SER A 80 -0.82 12.68 17.17
CA SER A 80 -0.09 12.75 18.44
C SER A 80 1.12 11.81 18.52
N ASP A 81 1.25 10.85 17.59
CA ASP A 81 2.38 9.91 17.54
C ASP A 81 3.61 10.46 16.77
N ILE A 82 3.52 11.68 16.21
CA ILE A 82 4.57 12.35 15.41
C ILE A 82 4.91 13.74 15.95
#